data_AF-A0A2M7IX90-F1
#
_entry.id   AF-A0A2M7IX90-F1
#
_cell.length_a   1.000
_cell.length_b   1.000
_cell.length_c   1.000
_cell.angle_alpha   90.00
_cell.angle_beta   90.00
_cell.angle_gamma   90.00
#
_symmetry.space_group_name_H-M   'P 1'
#
loop_
_entity.id
_entity.type
_entity.pdbx_description
1 polymer ?
#
loop_
_entity_poly.entity_id
_entity_poly.type
_entity_poly.pdbx_seq_one_letter_code
_entity_poly.pdbx_strand_id
1 'polypeptide(L)'
;MKNKVAVKMYEKYIKGTVEKEVVVDKLYLVTILTKAVIKGLNLSEDKVYLNTRVLKHLYDRKPAEEFECIICNLHKIVHYPDFVYKNKSPKRGDFCFTKKIKDTNYFCSIERGEDRMFIVTVFRIRKGKEGYIKNYELLWSWEDDVPPS
;
A
#
# COMPACT_ATOMS: atom_id res chain seq x y z
N MET A 1 -6.30 18.08 -1.07
CA MET A 1 -7.48 17.25 -1.45
C MET A 1 -7.29 15.85 -0.89
N LYS A 2 -8.23 15.31 -0.11
CA LYS A 2 -8.15 13.90 0.36
C LYS A 2 -8.31 12.98 -0.86
N ASN A 3 -7.23 12.34 -1.30
CA ASN A 3 -7.30 11.41 -2.43
C ASN A 3 -8.07 10.15 -1.98
N LYS A 4 -9.34 10.07 -2.39
CA LYS A 4 -10.28 9.00 -2.02
C LYS A 4 -10.54 8.02 -3.17
N VAL A 5 -9.57 7.82 -4.06
CA VAL A 5 -9.75 6.93 -5.23
C VAL A 5 -10.16 5.51 -4.80
N ALA A 6 -9.50 4.92 -3.80
CA ALA A 6 -9.85 3.58 -3.31
C ALA A 6 -11.28 3.50 -2.75
N VAL A 7 -11.75 4.55 -2.06
CA VAL A 7 -13.13 4.61 -1.55
C VAL A 7 -14.13 4.67 -2.71
N LYS A 8 -13.89 5.53 -3.71
CA LYS A 8 -14.74 5.61 -4.91
C LYS A 8 -14.78 4.30 -5.69
N MET A 9 -13.64 3.61 -5.79
CA MET A 9 -13.57 2.28 -6.41
C MET A 9 -14.39 1.27 -5.63
N TYR A 10 -14.28 1.27 -4.30
CA TYR A 10 -15.05 0.38 -3.43
C TYR A 10 -16.56 0.61 -3.62
N GLU A 11 -17.02 1.86 -3.50
CA GLU A 11 -18.44 2.21 -3.63
C GLU A 11 -19.02 1.82 -4.99
N LYS A 12 -18.23 1.97 -6.07
CA LYS A 12 -18.71 1.74 -7.44
C LYS A 12 -18.66 0.29 -7.88
N TYR A 13 -17.66 -0.49 -7.45
CA TYR A 13 -17.37 -1.80 -8.03
C TYR A 13 -17.42 -2.96 -7.05
N ILE A 14 -17.30 -2.71 -5.73
CA ILE A 14 -17.08 -3.76 -4.74
C ILE A 14 -18.21 -3.81 -3.70
N LYS A 15 -18.75 -2.67 -3.29
CA LYS A 15 -19.79 -2.58 -2.27
C LYS A 15 -21.04 -3.36 -2.72
N GLY A 16 -21.51 -4.26 -1.85
CA GLY A 16 -22.68 -5.10 -2.11
C GLY A 16 -22.39 -6.39 -2.88
N THR A 17 -21.14 -6.61 -3.33
CA THR A 17 -20.75 -7.90 -3.93
C THR A 17 -20.66 -9.00 -2.87
N VAL A 18 -20.97 -10.23 -3.25
CA VAL A 18 -20.82 -11.42 -2.37
C VAL A 18 -19.35 -11.85 -2.27
N GLU A 19 -18.98 -12.60 -1.23
CA GLU A 19 -17.60 -13.08 -1.06
C GLU A 19 -17.14 -13.87 -2.29
N LYS A 20 -15.93 -13.58 -2.82
CA LYS A 20 -15.34 -14.21 -4.02
C LYS A 20 -16.07 -13.95 -5.33
N GLU A 21 -17.06 -13.04 -5.36
CA GLU A 21 -17.67 -12.60 -6.62
C GLU A 21 -16.62 -12.00 -7.56
N VAL A 22 -16.70 -12.38 -8.84
CA VAL A 22 -15.83 -11.84 -9.88
C VAL A 22 -16.25 -10.41 -10.17
N VAL A 23 -15.32 -9.47 -10.01
CA VAL A 23 -15.53 -8.05 -10.32
C VAL A 23 -14.80 -7.69 -11.61
N VAL A 24 -15.33 -6.69 -12.33
CA VAL A 24 -14.67 -6.12 -13.51
C VAL A 24 -13.27 -5.63 -13.15
N ASP A 25 -12.26 -5.98 -13.95
CA ASP A 25 -10.89 -5.54 -13.73
C ASP A 25 -10.69 -4.10 -14.21
N LYS A 26 -10.57 -3.16 -13.27
CA LYS A 26 -10.35 -1.74 -13.53
C LYS A 26 -9.16 -1.26 -12.72
N LEU A 27 -8.27 -0.52 -13.37
CA LEU A 27 -7.05 0.01 -12.77
C LEU A 27 -7.20 1.52 -12.54
N TYR A 28 -6.80 1.98 -11.35
CA TYR A 28 -6.84 3.40 -11.00
C TYR A 28 -5.53 3.85 -10.36
N LEU A 29 -5.11 5.07 -10.66
CA LEU A 29 -4.00 5.74 -10.01
C LEU A 29 -4.38 6.07 -8.56
N VAL A 30 -3.71 5.44 -7.60
CA VAL A 30 -3.92 5.74 -6.17
C VAL A 30 -3.15 6.97 -5.77
N THR A 31 -1.87 7.04 -6.13
CA THR A 31 -1.01 8.17 -5.82
C THR A 31 0.22 8.19 -6.71
N ILE A 32 0.91 9.33 -6.71
CA ILE A 32 2.26 9.49 -7.24
C ILE A 32 3.22 9.45 -6.03
N LEU A 33 4.38 8.82 -6.11
CA LEU A 33 5.38 8.79 -5.03
C LEU A 33 6.04 10.17 -4.87
N THR A 34 6.58 10.46 -3.69
CA THR A 34 7.37 11.68 -3.49
C THR A 34 8.72 11.55 -4.17
N LYS A 35 9.33 12.69 -4.54
CA LYS A 35 10.69 12.74 -5.08
C LYS A 35 11.72 12.09 -4.16
N ALA A 36 11.53 12.21 -2.84
CA ALA A 36 12.38 11.58 -1.83
C ALA A 36 12.37 10.05 -1.97
N VAL A 37 11.18 9.44 -1.98
CA VAL A 37 11.03 7.98 -2.15
C VAL A 37 11.57 7.52 -3.50
N ILE A 38 11.28 8.25 -4.58
CA ILE A 38 11.77 7.91 -5.94
C ILE A 38 13.30 7.90 -5.98
N LYS A 39 13.93 8.94 -5.43
CA LYS A 39 15.39 9.06 -5.38
C LYS A 39 16.01 8.00 -4.46
N GLY A 40 15.44 7.81 -3.27
CA GLY A 40 15.92 6.85 -2.28
C GLY A 40 15.88 5.39 -2.76
N LEU A 41 14.92 5.06 -3.61
CA LEU A 41 14.77 3.73 -4.19
C LEU A 41 15.32 3.59 -5.62
N ASN A 42 15.88 4.67 -6.19
CA ASN A 42 16.33 4.73 -7.59
C ASN A 42 15.27 4.23 -8.59
N LEU A 43 14.04 4.73 -8.46
CA LEU A 43 12.90 4.34 -9.30
C LEU A 43 12.80 5.22 -10.55
N SER A 44 12.43 4.61 -11.68
CA SER A 44 12.06 5.34 -12.90
C SER A 44 10.59 5.80 -12.87
N GLU A 45 9.73 5.00 -12.26
CA GLU A 45 8.29 5.25 -12.18
C GLU A 45 7.89 5.86 -10.84
N ASP A 46 6.94 6.79 -10.89
CA ASP A 46 6.39 7.46 -9.72
C ASP A 46 4.93 7.10 -9.44
N LYS A 47 4.19 6.61 -10.43
CA LYS A 47 2.75 6.32 -10.30
C LYS A 47 2.50 4.95 -9.71
N VAL A 48 1.68 4.91 -8.67
CA VAL A 48 1.23 3.68 -8.01
C VAL A 48 -0.26 3.46 -8.24
N TYR A 49 -0.59 2.29 -8.77
CA TYR A 49 -1.95 1.91 -9.16
C TYR A 49 -2.53 0.81 -8.26
N LEU A 50 -3.85 0.76 -8.21
CA LEU A 50 -4.63 -0.30 -7.58
C LEU A 50 -5.67 -0.79 -8.59
N ASN A 51 -5.82 -2.11 -8.70
CA ASN A 51 -6.91 -2.70 -9.45
C ASN A 51 -8.05 -3.16 -8.52
N THR A 52 -9.24 -3.26 -9.10
CA THR A 52 -10.46 -3.71 -8.42
C THR A 52 -10.34 -5.15 -7.90
N ARG A 53 -9.57 -6.03 -8.54
CA ARG A 53 -9.36 -7.41 -8.07
C ARG A 53 -8.61 -7.47 -6.74
N VAL A 54 -7.56 -6.66 -6.57
CA VAL A 54 -6.84 -6.52 -5.30
C VAL A 54 -7.74 -5.89 -4.26
N LEU A 55 -8.49 -4.84 -4.62
CA LEU A 55 -9.43 -4.22 -3.69
C LEU A 55 -10.52 -5.19 -3.22
N LYS A 56 -11.05 -6.01 -4.14
CA LYS A 56 -11.99 -7.10 -3.83
C LYS A 56 -11.39 -8.14 -2.90
N HIS A 57 -10.16 -8.56 -3.17
CA HIS A 57 -9.45 -9.49 -2.29
C HIS A 57 -9.25 -8.93 -0.88
N LEU A 58 -8.96 -7.63 -0.76
CA LEU A 58 -8.88 -6.97 0.56
C LEU A 58 -10.24 -6.96 1.25
N TYR A 59 -11.31 -6.62 0.53
CA TYR A 59 -12.67 -6.61 1.07
C TYR A 59 -13.09 -7.98 1.60
N ASP A 60 -12.82 -9.05 0.85
CA ASP A 60 -13.23 -10.41 1.23
C ASP A 60 -12.41 -10.99 2.40
N ARG A 61 -11.20 -10.48 2.65
CA ARG A 61 -10.24 -11.10 3.59
C ARG A 61 -10.02 -10.32 4.87
N LYS A 62 -10.41 -9.04 4.92
CA LYS A 62 -10.15 -8.16 6.05
C LYS A 62 -11.41 -7.90 6.87
N PRO A 63 -11.31 -7.79 8.21
CA PRO A 63 -12.39 -7.28 9.02
C PRO A 63 -12.85 -5.91 8.50
N ALA A 64 -14.15 -5.60 8.60
CA ALA A 64 -14.75 -4.39 8.04
C ALA A 64 -14.03 -3.11 8.50
N GLU A 65 -13.74 -3.00 9.80
CA GLU A 65 -13.01 -1.85 10.38
C GLU A 65 -11.59 -1.71 9.79
N GLU A 66 -10.87 -2.83 9.63
CA GLU A 66 -9.54 -2.83 9.03
C GLU A 66 -9.60 -2.40 7.56
N PHE A 67 -10.53 -2.97 6.81
CA PHE A 67 -10.74 -2.64 5.40
C PHE A 67 -11.05 -1.16 5.21
N GLU A 68 -12.01 -0.61 5.97
CA GLU A 68 -12.42 0.79 5.88
C GLU A 68 -11.24 1.73 6.18
N CYS A 69 -10.47 1.43 7.22
CA CYS A 69 -9.30 2.23 7.57
C CYS A 69 -8.24 2.20 6.45
N ILE A 70 -7.99 1.02 5.87
CA ILE A 70 -7.07 0.85 4.74
C ILE A 70 -7.51 1.71 3.55
N ILE A 71 -8.73 1.56 3.05
CA ILE A 71 -9.15 2.29 1.83
C ILE A 71 -9.19 3.81 2.05
N CYS A 72 -9.47 4.27 3.27
CA CYS A 72 -9.47 5.69 3.61
C CYS A 72 -8.07 6.31 3.68
N ASN A 73 -7.04 5.50 4.00
CA ASN A 73 -5.68 5.99 4.20
C ASN A 73 -4.65 5.41 3.21
N LEU A 74 -5.09 4.61 2.23
CA LEU A 74 -4.20 3.92 1.31
C LEU A 74 -3.21 4.86 0.61
N HIS A 75 -3.72 6.00 0.12
CA HIS A 75 -2.88 7.03 -0.49
C HIS A 75 -1.80 7.54 0.47
N LYS A 76 -2.06 7.66 1.78
CA LYS A 76 -1.06 8.12 2.75
C LYS A 76 0.01 7.06 3.01
N ILE A 77 -0.39 5.80 3.12
CA ILE A 77 0.53 4.68 3.34
C ILE A 77 1.57 4.61 2.22
N VAL A 78 1.13 4.84 0.98
CA VAL A 78 1.98 4.75 -0.21
C VAL A 78 2.70 6.06 -0.52
N HIS A 79 2.04 7.22 -0.39
CA HIS A 79 2.61 8.52 -0.76
C HIS A 79 3.67 8.99 0.25
N TYR A 80 3.43 8.75 1.54
CA TYR A 80 4.31 9.16 2.62
C TYR A 80 4.62 7.96 3.52
N PRO A 81 5.30 6.91 3.04
CA PRO A 81 5.70 5.81 3.91
C PRO A 81 6.64 6.33 5.00
N ASP A 82 6.63 5.72 6.17
CA ASP A 82 7.65 6.00 7.19
C ASP A 82 8.93 5.19 6.87
N PHE A 83 8.76 3.97 6.36
CA PHE A 83 9.85 3.11 5.91
C PHE A 83 9.47 2.34 4.65
N VAL A 84 10.45 2.07 3.80
CA VAL A 84 10.34 1.15 2.67
C VAL A 84 11.40 0.05 2.80
N TYR A 85 10.95 -1.19 2.71
CA TYR A 85 11.79 -2.37 2.77
C TYR A 85 11.75 -3.14 1.45
N LYS A 86 12.79 -3.92 1.18
CA LYS A 86 12.75 -4.96 0.14
C LYS A 86 11.87 -6.11 0.59
N ASN A 87 10.96 -6.57 -0.26
CA ASN A 87 10.15 -7.72 0.07
C ASN A 87 10.99 -9.01 0.10
N LYS A 88 10.53 -10.00 0.85
CA LYS A 88 11.20 -11.31 0.95
C LYS A 88 10.74 -12.23 -0.18
N SER A 89 11.67 -12.86 -0.88
CA SER A 89 11.35 -14.04 -1.68
C SER A 89 10.86 -15.18 -0.76
N PRO A 90 9.78 -15.93 -1.10
CA PRO A 90 9.03 -15.94 -2.36
C PRO A 90 7.73 -15.11 -2.34
N LYS A 91 7.60 -14.12 -1.44
CA LYS A 91 6.36 -13.31 -1.35
C LYS A 91 6.22 -12.41 -2.57
N ARG A 92 4.96 -12.12 -2.93
CA ARG A 92 4.61 -11.28 -4.07
C ARG A 92 4.81 -9.79 -3.78
N GLY A 93 5.32 -9.06 -4.78
CA GLY A 93 5.69 -7.65 -4.74
C GLY A 93 7.18 -7.45 -4.43
N ASP A 94 7.72 -6.30 -4.82
CA ASP A 94 9.14 -5.96 -4.74
C ASP A 94 9.45 -5.12 -3.50
N PHE A 95 8.54 -4.20 -3.17
CA PHE A 95 8.73 -3.22 -2.10
C PHE A 95 7.64 -3.34 -1.04
N CYS A 96 8.02 -3.10 0.20
CA CYS A 96 7.15 -3.13 1.37
C CYS A 96 7.13 -1.76 2.02
N PHE A 97 6.06 -1.01 1.75
CA PHE A 97 5.84 0.31 2.31
C PHE A 97 5.17 0.14 3.66
N THR A 98 5.68 0.82 4.68
CA THR A 98 5.07 0.80 6.01
C THR A 98 4.76 2.21 6.47
N LYS A 99 3.63 2.36 7.15
CA LYS A 99 3.24 3.63 7.75
C LYS A 99 2.50 3.40 9.07
N LYS A 100 2.90 4.14 10.09
CA LYS A 100 2.19 4.27 11.35
C LYS A 100 1.09 5.32 11.20
N ILE A 101 -0.14 4.90 11.46
CA ILE A 101 -1.30 5.78 11.51
C ILE A 101 -1.88 5.67 12.91
N LYS A 102 -1.79 6.77 13.69
CA LYS A 102 -2.02 6.75 15.14
C LYS A 102 -1.09 5.72 15.80
N ASP A 103 -1.60 4.76 16.56
CA ASP A 103 -0.80 3.73 17.23
C ASP A 103 -0.77 2.39 16.48
N THR A 104 -0.99 2.42 15.17
CA THR A 104 -1.07 1.19 14.36
C THR A 104 -0.19 1.26 13.14
N ASN A 105 0.62 0.22 12.95
CA ASN A 105 1.46 0.05 11.77
C ASN A 105 0.67 -0.63 10.65
N TYR A 106 0.74 -0.05 9.46
CA TYR A 106 0.18 -0.61 8.23
C TYR A 106 1.32 -1.03 7.30
N PHE A 107 1.08 -2.12 6.59
CA PHE A 107 1.99 -2.68 5.60
C PHE A 107 1.30 -2.67 4.24
N CYS A 108 2.01 -2.27 3.20
CA CYS A 108 1.57 -2.27 1.82
C CYS A 108 2.66 -2.89 0.94
N SER A 109 2.36 -3.98 0.25
CA SER A 109 3.25 -4.58 -0.75
C SER A 109 2.98 -3.94 -2.11
N ILE A 110 4.05 -3.50 -2.78
CA ILE A 110 4.02 -2.89 -4.11
C ILE A 110 4.91 -3.72 -5.04
N GLU A 111 4.37 -4.03 -6.21
CA GLU A 111 5.05 -4.75 -7.30
C GLU A 111 5.36 -3.78 -8.43
N ARG A 112 6.59 -3.84 -8.96
CA ARG A 112 7.02 -3.12 -10.13
C ARG A 112 6.68 -3.97 -11.36
N GLY A 113 5.79 -3.46 -12.20
CA GLY A 113 5.61 -3.96 -13.56
C GLY A 113 6.54 -3.23 -14.54
N GLU A 114 6.32 -3.47 -15.84
CA GLU A 114 7.13 -2.88 -16.91
C GLU A 114 7.11 -1.34 -16.88
N ASP A 115 5.91 -0.73 -16.82
CA ASP A 115 5.77 0.74 -16.92
C ASP A 115 5.09 1.39 -15.71
N ARG A 116 4.84 0.63 -14.64
CA ARG A 116 4.01 1.10 -13.51
C ARG A 116 4.16 0.22 -12.29
N MET A 117 3.89 0.81 -11.13
CA MET A 117 3.85 0.11 -9.86
C MET A 117 2.41 -0.22 -9.45
N PHE A 118 2.23 -1.38 -8.82
CA PHE A 118 0.93 -1.91 -8.43
C PHE A 118 0.90 -2.29 -6.96
N ILE A 119 -0.17 -1.90 -6.28
CA ILE A 119 -0.46 -2.40 -4.94
C ILE A 119 -0.92 -3.84 -5.05
N VAL A 120 -0.22 -4.75 -4.37
CA VAL A 120 -0.55 -6.18 -4.34
C VAL A 120 -1.40 -6.54 -3.13
N THR A 121 -1.05 -6.01 -1.96
CA THR A 121 -1.80 -6.26 -0.73
C THR A 121 -1.50 -5.19 0.31
N VAL A 122 -2.44 -5.01 1.24
CA VAL A 122 -2.34 -4.03 2.33
C VAL A 122 -2.98 -4.64 3.56
N PHE A 123 -2.36 -4.48 4.72
CA PHE A 123 -2.92 -4.96 5.97
C PHE A 123 -2.34 -4.26 7.19
N ARG A 124 -3.07 -4.38 8.30
CA ARG A 124 -2.61 -3.95 9.62
C ARG A 124 -1.59 -4.95 10.18
N ILE A 125 -0.43 -4.46 10.60
CA ILE A 125 0.47 -5.22 11.48
C ILE A 125 -0.12 -5.15 12.89
N ARG A 126 -0.53 -6.30 13.43
CA ARG A 126 -1.17 -6.39 14.75
C ARG A 126 -0.14 -6.19 15.87
N LYS A 127 -0.60 -5.65 17.00
CA LYS A 127 0.20 -5.56 18.23
C LYS A 127 0.71 -6.95 18.65
N GLY A 128 1.96 -7.04 19.06
CA GLY A 128 2.66 -8.32 19.32
C GLY A 128 3.20 -9.01 18.06
N LYS A 129 3.00 -8.43 16.86
CA LYS A 129 3.58 -8.90 15.59
C LYS A 129 4.48 -7.85 14.94
N GLU A 130 5.01 -6.92 15.72
CA GLU A 130 5.91 -5.87 15.26
C GLU A 130 7.17 -6.46 14.61
N GLY A 131 7.59 -7.65 15.08
CA GLY A 131 8.68 -8.41 14.48
C GLY A 131 8.41 -8.92 13.04
N TYR A 132 7.22 -8.72 12.48
CA TYR A 132 6.87 -9.16 11.13
C TYR A 132 7.86 -8.67 10.06
N ILE A 133 8.32 -7.43 10.21
CA ILE A 133 9.28 -6.79 9.31
C ILE A 133 10.74 -6.85 9.82
N LYS A 134 11.01 -7.46 10.97
CA LYS A 134 12.33 -7.40 11.64
C LYS A 134 13.51 -7.86 10.77
N ASN A 135 13.29 -8.87 9.93
CA ASN A 135 14.34 -9.41 9.04
C ASN A 135 14.12 -8.99 7.58
N TYR A 136 13.41 -7.88 7.33
CA TYR A 136 13.33 -7.29 5.99
C TYR A 136 14.52 -6.33 5.82
N GLU A 137 15.05 -6.26 4.61
CA GLU A 137 16.12 -5.31 4.27
C GLU A 137 15.50 -3.92 4.14
N LEU A 138 15.92 -2.98 4.99
CA LEU A 138 15.51 -1.58 4.91
C LEU A 138 16.17 -0.94 3.69
N LEU A 139 15.38 -0.35 2.80
CA LEU A 139 15.86 0.34 1.61
C LEU A 139 15.83 1.86 1.79
N TRP A 140 14.84 2.37 2.53
CA TRP A 140 14.64 3.81 2.71
C TRP A 140 13.82 4.12 3.97
N SER A 141 14.13 5.23 4.65
CA SER A 141 13.38 5.74 5.80
C SER A 141 13.09 7.24 5.65
N TRP A 142 11.96 7.70 6.18
CA TRP A 142 11.60 9.12 6.14
C TRP A 142 12.48 9.97 7.09
N GLU A 143 12.95 9.38 8.20
CA GLU A 143 13.74 10.08 9.22
C GLU A 143 15.16 10.43 8.72
N ASP A 144 15.75 9.60 7.86
CA ASP A 144 17.10 9.83 7.32
C ASP A 144 17.15 10.93 6.22
N ASP A 145 16.01 11.33 5.67
CA ASP A 145 15.89 12.36 4.63
C ASP A 145 15.62 13.78 5.20
N VAL A 146 15.65 13.95 6.52
CA VAL A 146 15.58 15.26 7.18
C VAL A 146 17.01 15.76 7.44
N PRO A 147 17.47 16.86 6.81
CA PRO A 147 18.78 17.42 7.15
C PRO A 147 18.80 17.88 8.61
N PRO A 148 19.94 17.76 9.32
CA PRO A 148 20.05 18.31 10.68
C PRO A 148 19.84 19.82 10.61
N SER A 149 18.87 20.29 11.40
CA SER A 149 18.61 21.70 11.70
C SER A 149 19.77 22.38 12.40
#